data_AF-A0A2I1ELB6-F1
#
_entry.id   AF-A0A2I1ELB6-F1
#
_cell.length_a   1.000
_cell.length_b   1.000
_cell.length_c   1.000
_cell.angle_alpha   90.00
_cell.angle_beta   90.00
_cell.angle_gamma   90.00
#
_symmetry.space_group_name_H-M   'P 1'
#
loop_
_entity.id
_entity.type
_entity.pdbx_description
1 polymer ?
#
loop_
_entity_poly.entity_id
_entity_poly.type
_entity_poly.pdbx_seq_one_letter_code
_entity_poly.pdbx_strand_id
1 'polypeptide(L)'
;MEVEKLYSTLNRILDTHEILEIGLLPYQSIQTNNEYYPFLLIESNLGIPLKYVDKIYKYAHGIFMNVRGDGKVKPSETVKLLKDSTRCMVIINADCYSALNTRK
;
A
#
# COMPACT_ATOMS: atom_id res chain seq x y z
N MET A 1 6.85 -6.40 12.54
CA MET A 1 6.78 -6.74 11.10
C MET A 1 7.53 -5.67 10.33
N GLU A 2 8.36 -6.08 9.38
CA GLU A 2 9.14 -5.19 8.52
C GLU A 2 8.21 -4.41 7.57
N VAL A 3 8.60 -3.18 7.23
CA VAL A 3 7.77 -2.27 6.42
C VAL A 3 7.60 -2.75 4.97
N GLU A 4 8.62 -3.42 4.42
CA GLU A 4 8.56 -4.10 3.12
C GLU A 4 7.48 -5.18 3.08
N LYS A 5 7.37 -5.96 4.16
CA LYS A 5 6.33 -6.97 4.28
C LYS A 5 4.94 -6.33 4.41
N LEU A 6 4.80 -5.25 5.18
CA LEU A 6 3.53 -4.50 5.26
C LEU A 6 3.07 -4.00 3.88
N TYR A 7 3.99 -3.37 3.14
CA TYR A 7 3.75 -2.82 1.82
C TYR A 7 3.38 -3.90 0.79
N SER A 8 4.13 -5.00 0.76
CA SER A 8 3.86 -6.11 -0.17
C SER A 8 2.57 -6.84 0.17
N THR A 9 2.29 -7.09 1.45
CA THR A 9 1.02 -7.68 1.89
C THR A 9 -0.17 -6.80 1.50
N LEU A 10 -0.11 -5.48 1.71
CA LEU A 10 -1.19 -4.57 1.33
C LEU A 10 -1.47 -4.58 -0.17
N ASN A 11 -0.42 -4.45 -1.01
CA ASN A 11 -0.59 -4.53 -2.46
C ASN A 11 -1.15 -5.88 -2.91
N ARG A 12 -0.68 -6.98 -2.29
CA ARG A 12 -1.20 -8.31 -2.58
C ARG A 12 -2.69 -8.41 -2.29
N ILE A 13 -3.16 -7.94 -1.13
CA ILE A 13 -4.60 -7.93 -0.81
C ILE A 13 -5.39 -7.18 -1.88
N LEU A 14 -4.89 -5.99 -2.28
CA LEU A 14 -5.52 -5.13 -3.29
C LEU A 14 -5.44 -5.67 -4.73
N ASP A 15 -4.56 -6.63 -5.01
CA ASP A 15 -4.49 -7.31 -6.31
C ASP A 15 -5.35 -8.58 -6.34
N THR A 16 -5.59 -9.23 -5.20
CA THR A 16 -6.27 -10.53 -5.14
C THR A 16 -7.73 -10.47 -4.68
N HIS A 17 -8.16 -9.38 -4.06
CA HIS A 17 -9.51 -9.21 -3.55
C HIS A 17 -10.18 -7.96 -4.13
N GLU A 18 -11.48 -8.07 -4.39
CA GLU A 18 -12.33 -6.93 -4.68
C GLU A 18 -12.64 -6.20 -3.36
N ILE A 19 -12.06 -5.02 -3.18
CA ILE A 19 -12.23 -4.19 -1.98
C ILE A 19 -13.23 -3.08 -2.27
N LEU A 20 -14.31 -3.05 -1.49
CA LEU A 20 -15.37 -2.05 -1.60
C LEU A 20 -15.13 -0.87 -0.64
N GLU A 21 -14.63 -1.15 0.56
CA GLU A 21 -14.36 -0.14 1.57
C GLU A 21 -13.00 -0.34 2.24
N ILE A 22 -12.34 0.77 2.57
CA ILE A 22 -11.09 0.78 3.32
C ILE A 22 -11.29 1.62 4.58
N GLY A 23 -11.06 1.00 5.74
CA GLY A 23 -11.18 1.63 7.05
C GLY A 23 -9.84 1.71 7.78
N LEU A 24 -9.66 2.74 8.60
CA LEU A 24 -8.52 2.84 9.51
C LEU A 24 -8.89 2.24 10.87
N LEU A 25 -8.07 1.31 11.37
CA LEU A 25 -8.33 0.62 12.62
C LEU A 25 -7.46 1.19 13.76
N PRO A 26 -8.02 1.44 14.96
CA PRO A 26 -7.23 1.89 16.10
C PRO A 26 -6.30 0.81 16.66
N TYR A 27 -6.49 -0.45 16.25
CA TYR A 27 -5.70 -1.61 16.66
C TYR A 27 -5.36 -2.50 15.47
N GLN A 28 -4.41 -3.41 15.67
CA GLN A 28 -4.03 -4.44 14.71
C GLN A 28 -4.94 -5.68 14.84
N SER A 29 -5.05 -6.48 13.78
CA SER A 29 -5.77 -7.77 13.84
C SER A 29 -5.27 -8.64 15.01
N ILE A 30 -6.19 -9.28 15.71
CA ILE A 30 -5.88 -10.22 16.80
C ILE A 30 -5.43 -11.60 16.27
N GLN A 31 -5.66 -11.89 14.99
CA GLN A 31 -5.30 -13.16 14.35
C GLN A 31 -3.88 -13.10 13.79
N THR A 32 -2.88 -13.27 14.65
CA THR A 32 -1.45 -13.15 14.28
C THR A 32 -0.97 -14.20 13.28
N ASN A 33 -1.68 -15.33 13.17
CA ASN A 33 -1.36 -16.40 12.22
C ASN A 33 -2.07 -16.24 10.87
N ASN A 34 -2.85 -15.18 10.69
CA ASN A 34 -3.51 -14.89 9.43
C ASN A 34 -2.49 -14.40 8.39
N GLU A 35 -2.63 -14.87 7.16
CA GLU A 35 -1.81 -14.48 6.01
C GLU A 35 -1.82 -12.96 5.74
N TYR A 36 -2.88 -12.28 6.16
CA TYR A 36 -3.05 -10.82 6.01
C TYR A 36 -2.65 -10.03 7.24
N TYR A 37 -2.19 -10.68 8.32
CA TYR A 37 -1.76 -9.96 9.51
C TYR A 37 -0.69 -8.90 9.15
N PRO A 38 -0.81 -7.65 9.65
CA PRO A 38 -1.73 -7.17 10.68
C PRO A 38 -3.04 -6.55 10.17
N PHE A 39 -3.29 -6.58 8.86
CA PHE A 39 -4.52 -6.10 8.27
C PHE A 39 -5.70 -7.00 8.66
N LEU A 40 -6.89 -6.41 8.64
CA LEU A 40 -8.13 -7.14 8.88
C LEU A 40 -8.95 -7.09 7.59
N LEU A 41 -9.13 -8.24 6.96
CA LEU A 41 -10.00 -8.38 5.80
C LEU A 41 -11.25 -9.13 6.22
N ILE A 42 -12.40 -8.48 6.13
CA ILE A 42 -13.72 -9.08 6.40
C ILE A 42 -14.55 -8.87 5.16
N GLU A 43 -14.89 -9.96 4.47
CA GLU A 43 -15.58 -9.91 3.18
C GLU A 43 -14.81 -8.98 2.21
N SER A 44 -15.43 -7.91 1.74
CA SER A 44 -14.83 -6.92 0.84
C SER A 44 -14.33 -5.65 1.54
N ASN A 45 -14.23 -5.66 2.88
CA ASN A 45 -13.82 -4.52 3.68
C ASN A 45 -12.41 -4.71 4.25
N LEU A 46 -11.52 -3.77 3.95
CA LEU A 46 -10.13 -3.81 4.39
C LEU A 46 -9.86 -2.81 5.51
N GLY A 47 -9.51 -3.32 6.69
CA GLY A 47 -9.05 -2.55 7.82
C GLY A 47 -7.52 -2.43 7.88
N ILE A 48 -7.02 -1.20 7.86
CA ILE A 48 -5.60 -0.86 7.99
C ILE A 48 -5.32 -0.32 9.39
N PRO A 49 -4.48 -0.99 10.21
CA PRO A 49 -4.18 -0.47 11.54
C PRO A 49 -3.39 0.84 11.51
N LEU A 50 -3.84 1.85 12.25
CA LEU A 50 -3.27 3.20 12.33
C LEU A 50 -1.76 3.18 12.61
N LYS A 51 -1.31 2.27 13.47
CA LYS A 51 0.11 2.05 13.81
C LYS A 51 1.03 1.84 12.59
N TYR A 52 0.48 1.37 11.47
CA TYR A 52 1.23 1.06 10.25
C TYR A 52 1.04 2.06 9.13
N VAL A 53 0.04 2.94 9.21
CA VAL A 53 -0.32 3.89 8.14
C VAL A 53 0.87 4.77 7.74
N ASP A 54 1.46 5.48 8.70
CA ASP A 54 2.61 6.37 8.44
C ASP A 54 3.82 5.61 7.86
N LYS A 55 4.06 4.39 8.35
CA LYS A 55 5.19 3.55 7.90
C LYS A 55 5.00 3.12 6.45
N ILE A 56 3.82 2.61 6.11
CA ILE A 56 3.47 2.19 4.75
C ILE A 56 3.54 3.39 3.81
N TYR A 57 2.98 4.53 4.22
CA TYR A 57 2.98 5.74 3.41
C TYR A 57 4.39 6.24 3.11
N LYS A 58 5.24 6.40 4.13
CA LYS A 58 6.64 6.85 3.95
C LYS A 58 7.43 5.88 3.07
N TYR A 59 7.22 4.58 3.24
CA TYR A 59 7.89 3.57 2.44
C TYR A 59 7.46 3.61 0.97
N ALA A 60 6.15 3.66 0.70
CA ALA A 60 5.60 3.81 -0.64
C ALA A 60 6.07 5.11 -1.32
N HIS A 61 6.08 6.22 -0.58
CA HIS A 61 6.59 7.49 -1.06
C HIS A 61 8.09 7.43 -1.40
N GLY A 62 8.89 6.74 -0.59
CA GLY A 62 10.31 6.51 -0.88
C GLY A 62 10.53 5.75 -2.19
N ILE A 63 9.78 4.66 -2.42
CA ILE A 63 9.79 3.93 -3.70
C ILE A 63 9.41 4.87 -4.85
N PHE A 64 8.31 5.61 -4.71
CA PHE A 64 7.83 6.53 -5.73
C PHE A 64 8.89 7.56 -6.15
N MET A 65 9.54 8.20 -5.16
CA MET A 65 10.58 9.20 -5.43
C MET A 65 11.83 8.58 -6.07
N ASN A 66 12.24 7.39 -5.62
CA ASN A 66 13.39 6.70 -6.20
C ASN A 66 13.14 6.30 -7.65
N VAL A 67 11.97 5.75 -7.96
CA VAL A 67 11.61 5.31 -9.31
C VAL A 67 11.42 6.50 -10.26
N ARG A 68 10.95 7.65 -9.74
CA ARG A 68 10.86 8.89 -10.53
C ARG A 68 12.24 9.54 -10.77
N GLY A 69 13.15 9.40 -9.82
CA GLY A 69 14.46 10.06 -9.84
C GLY A 69 15.56 9.29 -10.56
N ASP A 70 15.51 7.95 -10.58
CA ASP A 70 16.59 7.11 -11.10
C ASP A 70 16.13 6.35 -12.35
N GLY A 71 16.56 6.80 -13.52
CA GLY A 71 16.23 6.20 -14.84
C GLY A 71 16.90 4.84 -15.11
N LYS A 72 17.24 4.09 -14.06
CA LYS A 72 18.02 2.84 -14.11
C LYS A 72 17.18 1.57 -13.96
N VAL A 73 15.91 1.70 -13.58
CA VAL A 73 15.00 0.56 -13.43
C VAL A 73 14.46 0.16 -14.81
N LYS A 74 14.35 -1.15 -15.08
CA LYS A 74 13.77 -1.63 -16.35
C LYS A 74 12.34 -1.08 -16.52
N PRO A 75 11.89 -0.77 -17.75
CA PRO A 75 10.58 -0.15 -17.95
C PRO A 75 9.40 -0.92 -17.34
N SER A 76 9.39 -2.26 -17.43
CA SER A 76 8.33 -3.11 -16.86
C SER A 76 8.29 -3.12 -15.34
N GLU A 77 9.46 -3.12 -14.69
CA GLU A 77 9.60 -3.04 -13.23
C GLU A 77 9.22 -1.65 -12.72
N THR A 78 9.60 -0.61 -13.46
CA THR A 78 9.24 0.78 -13.19
C THR A 78 7.73 0.95 -13.13
N VAL A 79 7.00 0.46 -14.15
CA VAL A 79 5.53 0.55 -14.20
C VAL A 79 4.88 -0.13 -13.01
N LYS A 80 5.33 -1.34 -12.66
CA LYS A 80 4.79 -2.07 -11.50
C LYS A 80 5.05 -1.32 -10.19
N LEU A 81 6.28 -0.87 -9.97
CA LEU A 81 6.65 -0.13 -8.76
C LEU A 81 5.88 1.19 -8.63
N LEU A 82 5.67 1.92 -9.72
CA LEU A 82 4.83 3.12 -9.74
C LEU A 82 3.37 2.79 -9.44
N LYS A 83 2.81 1.74 -10.05
CA LYS A 83 1.43 1.30 -9.78
C LYS A 83 1.24 0.98 -8.30
N ASP A 84 2.13 0.18 -7.72
CA ASP A 84 2.04 -0.31 -6.34
C ASP A 84 2.25 0.82 -5.33
N SER A 85 3.26 1.68 -5.56
CA SER A 85 3.56 2.78 -4.63
C SER A 85 2.46 3.84 -4.64
N THR A 86 2.02 4.29 -5.82
CA THR A 86 0.95 5.28 -5.93
C THR A 86 -0.37 4.78 -5.37
N ARG A 87 -0.68 3.48 -5.54
CA ARG A 87 -1.88 2.86 -4.97
C ARG A 87 -1.89 2.94 -3.44
N CYS A 88 -0.80 2.55 -2.77
CA CYS A 88 -0.70 2.68 -1.32
C CYS A 88 -0.78 4.14 -0.86
N MET A 89 -0.15 5.07 -1.59
CA MET A 89 -0.18 6.49 -1.26
C MET A 89 -1.59 7.08 -1.35
N VAL A 90 -2.34 6.77 -2.42
CA VAL A 90 -3.69 7.28 -2.64
C VAL A 90 -4.70 6.69 -1.67
N ILE A 91 -4.59 5.39 -1.35
CA ILE A 91 -5.48 4.75 -0.36
C ILE A 91 -5.33 5.38 1.02
N ILE A 92 -4.11 5.74 1.41
CA ILE A 92 -3.83 6.35 2.72
C ILE A 92 -4.10 7.86 2.70
N ASN A 93 -3.78 8.53 1.60
CA ASN A 93 -3.95 9.96 1.40
C ASN A 93 -4.50 10.24 0.00
N ALA A 94 -5.83 10.30 -0.11
CA ALA A 94 -6.53 10.48 -1.37
C ALA A 94 -6.16 11.78 -2.09
N ASP A 95 -5.76 12.82 -1.35
CA ASP A 95 -5.41 14.13 -1.89
C ASP A 95 -3.94 14.23 -2.37
N CYS A 96 -3.23 13.10 -2.49
CA CYS A 96 -1.87 13.09 -3.01
C CYS A 96 -1.85 13.29 -4.55
N TYR A 97 -1.99 14.54 -4.99
CA TYR A 97 -2.05 14.90 -6.42
C TYR A 97 -0.85 14.43 -7.25
N SER A 98 0.35 14.41 -6.66
CA SER A 98 1.54 13.87 -7.33
C SER A 98 1.37 12.39 -7.70
N ALA A 99 0.84 11.58 -6.78
CA ALA A 99 0.56 10.17 -7.03
C ALA A 99 -0.60 9.98 -8.01
N LEU A 100 -1.67 10.78 -7.90
CA LEU A 100 -2.80 10.74 -8.82
C LEU A 100 -2.41 11.06 -10.26
N ASN A 101 -1.57 12.08 -10.47
CA ASN A 101 -1.15 12.49 -11.80
C ASN A 101 -0.21 11.48 -12.47
N THR A 102 0.60 10.73 -11.70
CA THR A 102 1.43 9.66 -12.26
C THR A 102 0.63 8.43 -12.70
N ARG A 103 -0.64 8.31 -12.29
CA ARG A 103 -1.54 7.22 -12.68
C ARG A 103 -2.37 7.51 -13.95
N LYS A 104 -2.32 8.74 -14.47
CA LYS A 104 -2.97 9.15 -15.73
C LYS A 104 -2.10 8.81 -16.92
#